data_AF-A0A0D6JVQ3-F1
#
_entry.id   AF-A0A0D6JVQ3-F1
#
_cell.length_a   1.000
_cell.length_b   1.000
_cell.length_c   1.000
_cell.angle_alpha   90.00
_cell.angle_beta   90.00
_cell.angle_gamma   90.00
#
_symmetry.space_group_name_H-M   'P 1'
#
loop_
_entity.id
_entity.type
_entity.pdbx_description
1 polymer ?
#
loop_
_entity_poly.entity_id
_entity_poly.type
_entity_poly.pdbx_seq_one_letter_code
_entity_poly.pdbx_strand_id
1 'polypeptide(L)'
;MNTLFRVFILKEIHGWKHETALIEYLGCRPALCKQLGLESVPDQSTLWRSWHNRFTAELRSSVETAARTILIKAQNAGVAVPREPERHLPSHGDEEDESDPDEQAVLDEAATVTDHVSHVIFPAFSLNRGDSCEIHENAYWDLQTYLGLRERLAANEGARSFTYESTRER
;
A
#
# COMPACT_ATOMS: atom_id res chain seq x y z
N MET A 1 -24.43 -11.84 -1.24
CA MET A 1 -23.58 -10.62 -1.31
C MET A 1 -22.11 -10.96 -1.52
N ASN A 2 -21.52 -11.91 -0.78
CA ASN A 2 -20.11 -12.32 -0.89
C ASN A 2 -19.66 -12.69 -2.33
N THR A 3 -20.51 -13.42 -3.07
CA THR A 3 -20.22 -13.79 -4.48
C THR A 3 -20.00 -12.58 -5.39
N LEU A 4 -20.89 -11.60 -5.36
CA LEU A 4 -20.77 -10.39 -6.19
C LEU A 4 -19.57 -9.55 -5.78
N PHE A 5 -19.24 -9.50 -4.48
CA PHE A 5 -18.02 -8.85 -3.99
C PHE A 5 -16.76 -9.45 -4.63
N ARG A 6 -16.63 -10.79 -4.65
CA ARG A 6 -15.51 -11.48 -5.32
C ARG A 6 -15.49 -11.24 -6.83
N VAL A 7 -16.66 -11.17 -7.47
CA VAL A 7 -16.79 -10.87 -8.90
C VAL A 7 -16.30 -9.44 -9.21
N PHE A 8 -16.63 -8.46 -8.37
CA PHE A 8 -16.13 -7.10 -8.54
C PHE A 8 -14.63 -6.98 -8.22
N ILE A 9 -14.09 -7.74 -7.26
CA ILE A 9 -12.63 -7.82 -7.08
C ILE A 9 -11.94 -8.33 -8.35
N LEU A 10 -12.50 -9.35 -8.99
CA LEU A 10 -11.97 -9.85 -10.26
C LEU A 10 -11.98 -8.75 -11.34
N LYS A 11 -13.08 -8.00 -11.46
CA LYS A 11 -13.18 -6.85 -12.38
C LYS A 11 -12.07 -5.83 -12.13
N GLU A 12 -11.83 -5.47 -10.87
CA GLU A 12 -10.81 -4.48 -10.48
C GLU A 12 -9.36 -4.98 -10.64
N ILE A 13 -9.10 -6.27 -10.38
CA ILE A 13 -7.80 -6.90 -10.64
C ILE A 13 -7.44 -6.80 -12.12
N HIS A 14 -8.41 -7.01 -13.01
CA HIS A 14 -8.21 -6.91 -14.46
C HIS A 14 -8.30 -5.46 -15.00
N GLY A 15 -8.70 -4.49 -14.17
CA GLY A 15 -8.84 -3.09 -14.58
C GLY A 15 -9.94 -2.84 -15.63
N TRP A 16 -10.97 -3.70 -15.67
CA TRP A 16 -12.04 -3.55 -16.65
C TRP A 16 -12.99 -2.42 -16.26
N LYS A 17 -13.10 -1.40 -17.12
CA LYS A 17 -14.03 -0.29 -16.91
C LYS A 17 -15.51 -0.72 -17.01
N HIS A 18 -15.80 -1.65 -17.92
CA HIS A 18 -17.17 -2.06 -18.23
C HIS A 18 -17.42 -3.53 -17.89
N GLU A 19 -18.67 -3.84 -17.55
CA GLU A 19 -19.12 -5.19 -17.18
C GLU A 19 -19.04 -6.19 -18.34
N THR A 20 -19.04 -5.73 -19.59
CA THR A 20 -19.01 -6.60 -20.77
C THR A 20 -17.81 -7.54 -20.77
N ALA A 21 -16.60 -7.01 -20.51
CA ALA A 21 -15.39 -7.81 -20.45
C ALA A 21 -15.43 -8.86 -19.33
N LEU A 22 -16.02 -8.50 -18.17
CA LEU A 22 -16.23 -9.42 -17.05
C LEU A 22 -17.18 -10.55 -17.43
N ILE A 23 -18.30 -10.25 -18.10
CA ILE A 23 -19.30 -11.24 -18.50
C ILE A 23 -18.70 -12.22 -19.52
N GLU A 24 -18.02 -11.72 -20.56
CA GLU A 24 -17.34 -12.55 -21.55
C GLU A 24 -16.28 -13.44 -20.88
N TYR A 25 -15.50 -12.88 -19.96
CA TYR A 25 -14.46 -13.61 -19.24
C TYR A 25 -15.02 -14.76 -18.40
N LEU A 26 -16.13 -14.53 -17.69
CA LEU A 26 -16.84 -15.53 -16.90
C LEU A 26 -17.53 -16.58 -17.80
N GLY A 27 -18.15 -16.14 -18.91
CA GLY A 27 -18.78 -17.02 -19.89
C GLY A 27 -17.83 -18.05 -20.49
N CYS A 28 -16.58 -17.65 -20.73
CA CYS A 28 -15.53 -18.54 -21.23
C CYS A 28 -14.92 -19.46 -20.14
N ARG A 29 -15.27 -19.29 -18.85
CA ARG A 29 -14.62 -19.98 -17.72
C ARG A 29 -15.62 -20.53 -16.70
N PRO A 30 -16.37 -21.59 -17.05
CA PRO A 30 -17.37 -22.18 -16.14
C PRO A 30 -16.77 -22.73 -14.84
N ALA A 31 -15.52 -23.19 -14.86
CA ALA A 31 -14.81 -23.63 -13.63
C ALA A 31 -14.60 -22.47 -12.64
N LEU A 32 -14.26 -21.29 -13.15
CA LEU A 32 -14.09 -20.08 -12.33
C LEU A 32 -15.43 -19.64 -11.74
N CYS A 33 -16.52 -19.71 -12.51
CA CYS A 33 -17.87 -19.42 -11.99
C CYS A 33 -18.20 -20.29 -10.76
N LYS A 34 -17.91 -21.60 -10.82
CA LYS A 34 -18.11 -22.51 -9.68
C LYS A 34 -17.24 -22.12 -8.48
N GLN A 35 -15.97 -21.79 -8.70
CA GLN A 35 -15.06 -21.35 -7.63
C GLN A 35 -15.51 -20.04 -6.97
N LEU A 36 -16.13 -19.14 -7.74
CA LEU A 36 -16.72 -17.91 -7.23
C LEU A 36 -18.07 -18.12 -6.53
N GLY A 37 -18.68 -19.32 -6.65
CA GLY A 37 -20.00 -19.62 -6.11
C GLY A 37 -21.14 -19.02 -6.95
N LEU A 38 -20.94 -18.88 -8.26
CA LEU A 38 -21.96 -18.48 -9.21
C LEU A 38 -22.69 -19.71 -9.75
N GLU A 39 -24.02 -19.73 -9.61
CA GLU A 39 -24.89 -20.73 -10.25
C GLU A 39 -25.00 -20.49 -11.76
N SER A 40 -25.00 -19.21 -12.16
CA SER A 40 -24.96 -18.75 -13.56
C SER A 40 -24.18 -17.45 -13.69
N VAL A 41 -23.75 -17.12 -14.90
CA VAL A 41 -23.10 -15.83 -15.18
C VAL A 41 -24.13 -14.71 -14.98
N PRO A 42 -23.85 -13.69 -14.14
CA PRO A 42 -24.76 -12.56 -13.96
C PRO A 42 -24.90 -11.75 -15.24
N ASP A 43 -26.10 -11.25 -15.52
CA ASP A 43 -26.29 -10.31 -16.63
C ASP A 43 -25.73 -8.91 -16.30
N GLN A 44 -25.57 -8.09 -17.34
CA GLN A 44 -25.05 -6.73 -17.21
C GLN A 44 -25.90 -5.86 -16.28
N SER A 45 -27.23 -6.03 -16.33
CA SER A 45 -28.16 -5.25 -15.51
C SER A 45 -28.03 -5.57 -14.02
N THR A 46 -27.71 -6.82 -13.69
CA THR A 46 -27.50 -7.34 -12.34
C THR A 46 -26.21 -6.78 -11.77
N LEU A 47 -25.12 -6.82 -12.55
CA LEU A 47 -23.85 -6.21 -12.16
C LEU A 47 -24.01 -4.70 -11.97
N TRP A 48 -24.61 -4.00 -12.93
CA TRP A 48 -24.80 -2.55 -12.85
C TRP A 48 -25.61 -2.14 -11.63
N ARG A 49 -26.77 -2.77 -11.37
CA ARG A 49 -27.60 -2.47 -10.19
C ARG A 49 -26.89 -2.84 -8.89
N SER A 50 -26.11 -3.91 -8.88
CA SER A 50 -25.37 -4.31 -7.69
C SER A 50 -24.31 -3.29 -7.34
N TRP A 51 -23.53 -2.84 -8.33
CA TRP A 51 -22.51 -1.81 -8.13
C TRP A 51 -23.14 -0.47 -7.75
N HIS A 52 -24.09 0.05 -8.54
CA HIS A 52 -24.58 1.42 -8.40
C HIS A 52 -25.63 1.59 -7.30
N ASN A 53 -26.48 0.58 -7.07
CA ASN A 53 -27.64 0.71 -6.16
C ASN A 53 -27.49 -0.09 -4.86
N ARG A 54 -26.69 -1.17 -4.83
CA ARG A 54 -26.58 -2.04 -3.64
C ARG A 54 -25.24 -1.92 -2.92
N PHE A 55 -24.15 -1.64 -3.62
CA PHE A 55 -22.84 -1.46 -3.00
C PHE A 55 -22.74 -0.02 -2.49
N THR A 56 -22.51 0.11 -1.18
CA THR A 56 -22.16 1.37 -0.54
C THR A 56 -20.79 1.85 -1.01
N ALA A 57 -20.48 3.13 -0.79
CA ALA A 57 -19.16 3.68 -1.09
C ALA A 57 -18.04 2.89 -0.38
N GLU A 58 -18.22 2.58 0.91
CA GLU A 58 -17.32 1.76 1.71
C GLU A 58 -17.08 0.37 1.08
N LEU A 59 -18.14 -0.27 0.57
CA LEU A 59 -18.01 -1.59 -0.05
C LEU A 59 -17.28 -1.53 -1.40
N ARG A 60 -17.46 -0.46 -2.17
CA ARG A 60 -16.70 -0.22 -3.42
C ARG A 60 -15.22 0.03 -3.12
N SER A 61 -14.92 0.90 -2.16
CA SER A 61 -13.56 1.15 -1.67
C SER A 61 -12.89 -0.14 -1.16
N SER A 62 -13.65 -0.98 -0.45
CA SER A 62 -13.17 -2.30 0.01
C SER A 62 -12.81 -3.23 -1.16
N VAL A 63 -13.59 -3.22 -2.26
CA VAL A 63 -13.28 -3.98 -3.47
C VAL A 63 -11.97 -3.50 -4.10
N GLU A 64 -11.84 -2.18 -4.28
CA GLU A 64 -10.65 -1.55 -4.87
C GLU A 64 -9.40 -1.84 -4.04
N THR A 65 -9.48 -1.65 -2.73
CA THR A 65 -8.40 -1.93 -1.77
C THR A 65 -8.01 -3.42 -1.77
N ALA A 66 -8.98 -4.32 -1.79
CA ALA A 66 -8.72 -5.76 -1.85
C ALA A 66 -8.03 -6.15 -3.16
N ALA A 67 -8.53 -5.68 -4.31
CA ALA A 67 -7.95 -5.94 -5.62
C ALA A 67 -6.50 -5.45 -5.70
N ARG A 68 -6.26 -4.22 -5.24
CA ARG A 68 -4.92 -3.62 -5.16
C ARG A 68 -3.97 -4.41 -4.28
N THR A 69 -4.42 -4.80 -3.08
CA THR A 69 -3.64 -5.62 -2.14
C THR A 69 -3.27 -6.97 -2.76
N ILE A 70 -4.20 -7.61 -3.47
CA ILE A 70 -3.95 -8.87 -4.18
C ILE A 70 -2.88 -8.69 -5.25
N LEU A 71 -2.97 -7.64 -6.07
CA LEU A 71 -1.98 -7.36 -7.11
C LEU A 71 -0.58 -7.12 -6.53
N ILE A 72 -0.46 -6.34 -5.45
CA ILE A 72 0.81 -6.09 -4.76
C ILE A 72 1.39 -7.39 -4.20
N LYS A 73 0.58 -8.19 -3.49
CA LYS A 73 1.04 -9.46 -2.90
C LYS A 73 1.45 -10.47 -3.98
N ALA A 74 0.69 -10.56 -5.07
CA ALA A 74 1.02 -11.44 -6.19
C ALA A 74 2.33 -11.01 -6.87
N GLN A 75 2.53 -9.71 -7.11
CA GLN A 75 3.77 -9.18 -7.68
C GLN A 75 4.97 -9.45 -6.76
N ASN A 76 4.84 -9.19 -5.45
CA ASN A 76 5.90 -9.47 -4.47
C ASN A 76 6.25 -10.96 -4.38
N ALA A 77 5.28 -11.84 -4.62
CA ALA A 77 5.49 -13.28 -4.67
C ALA A 77 5.98 -13.80 -6.05
N GLY A 78 6.21 -12.91 -7.03
CA GLY A 78 6.61 -13.30 -8.39
C GLY A 78 5.51 -14.00 -9.19
N VAL A 79 4.26 -13.89 -8.78
CA VAL A 79 3.09 -14.42 -9.50
C VAL A 79 2.71 -13.44 -10.61
N ALA A 80 2.49 -13.97 -11.82
CA ALA A 80 2.07 -13.15 -12.95
C ALA A 80 0.72 -12.46 -12.64
N VAL A 81 0.70 -11.12 -12.77
CA VAL A 81 -0.49 -10.30 -12.55
C VAL A 81 -1.07 -9.79 -13.86
N PRO A 82 -2.40 -9.62 -13.98
CA PRO A 82 -3.04 -9.14 -15.21
C PRO A 82 -2.73 -7.67 -15.54
N ARG A 83 -2.40 -6.86 -14.52
CA ARG A 83 -1.97 -5.46 -14.64
C ARG A 83 -0.97 -5.13 -13.55
N GLU A 84 -0.15 -4.12 -13.78
CA GLU A 84 0.69 -3.57 -12.72
C GLU A 84 -0.20 -2.95 -11.63
N PRO A 85 0.05 -3.26 -10.34
CA PRO A 85 -0.68 -2.63 -9.25
C PRO A 85 -0.42 -1.12 -9.28
N GLU A 86 -1.48 -0.35 -9.11
CA GLU A 86 -1.31 1.06 -8.75
C GLU A 86 -0.60 1.12 -7.40
N ARG A 87 0.67 1.48 -7.45
CA ARG A 87 1.46 1.79 -6.26
C ARG A 87 1.22 3.25 -5.94
N HIS A 88 0.03 3.58 -5.44
CA HIS A 88 -0.08 4.79 -4.64
C HIS A 88 0.81 4.59 -3.42
N LEU A 89 2.01 5.19 -3.43
CA LEU A 89 2.52 5.76 -2.18
C LEU A 89 1.32 6.50 -1.59
N PRO A 90 0.94 6.30 -0.32
CA PRO A 90 -0.19 7.04 0.24
C PRO A 90 0.01 8.51 -0.12
N SER A 91 -0.75 8.97 -1.10
CA SER A 91 -0.81 10.37 -1.45
C SER A 91 -1.62 10.92 -0.30
N HIS A 92 -0.94 11.65 0.58
CA HIS A 92 -1.60 12.39 1.62
C HIS A 92 -2.47 13.45 0.93
N GLY A 93 -3.70 13.07 0.58
CA GLY A 93 -4.54 13.81 -0.34
C GLY A 93 -5.53 12.88 -1.01
N ASP A 94 -6.44 12.33 -0.20
CA ASP A 94 -7.84 11.99 -0.52
C ASP A 94 -8.40 11.05 0.59
N GLU A 95 -8.04 11.32 1.85
CA GLU A 95 -8.85 10.90 2.98
C GLU A 95 -9.81 12.06 3.26
N GLU A 96 -11.11 11.76 3.31
CA GLU A 96 -12.17 12.66 3.73
C GLU A 96 -11.76 13.39 5.01
N ASP A 97 -11.85 14.74 5.04
CA ASP A 97 -11.80 15.72 6.15
C ASP A 97 -11.66 15.16 7.60
N GLU A 98 -10.68 14.29 7.82
CA GLU A 98 -10.13 13.88 9.09
C GLU A 98 -9.12 14.98 9.38
N SER A 99 -9.39 15.75 10.44
CA SER A 99 -8.62 16.93 10.83
C SER A 99 -7.12 16.69 10.62
N ASP A 100 -6.44 17.60 9.91
CA ASP A 100 -5.00 17.55 9.65
C ASP A 100 -4.31 16.96 10.89
N PRO A 101 -3.69 15.77 10.77
CA PRO A 101 -3.10 15.13 11.92
C PRO A 101 -2.05 16.08 12.48
N ASP A 102 -2.12 16.32 13.79
CA ASP A 102 -1.17 17.17 14.49
C ASP A 102 0.25 16.80 14.06
N GLU A 103 1.06 17.76 13.62
CA GLU A 103 2.40 17.52 13.06
C GLU A 103 3.24 16.68 14.04
N GLN A 104 3.02 16.85 15.34
CA GLN A 104 3.66 16.07 16.38
C GLN A 104 3.25 14.58 16.36
N ALA A 105 1.98 14.28 16.14
CA ALA A 105 1.49 12.89 16.03
C ALA A 105 2.08 12.18 14.81
N VAL A 106 2.23 12.90 13.69
CA VAL A 106 2.88 12.37 12.48
C VAL A 106 4.37 12.06 12.74
N LEU A 107 5.07 12.95 13.46
CA LEU A 107 6.48 12.73 13.82
C LEU A 107 6.66 11.55 14.78
N ASP A 108 5.76 11.39 15.76
CA ASP A 108 5.82 10.29 16.74
C ASP A 108 5.55 8.93 16.07
N GLU A 109 4.60 8.87 15.13
CA GLU A 109 4.34 7.66 14.35
C GLU A 109 5.52 7.35 13.40
N ALA A 110 6.06 8.36 12.72
CA ALA A 110 7.23 8.20 11.86
C ALA A 110 8.45 7.67 12.64
N ALA A 111 8.66 8.13 13.87
CA ALA A 111 9.71 7.63 14.75
C ALA A 111 9.50 6.14 15.09
N THR A 112 8.28 5.74 15.41
CA THR A 112 7.90 4.36 15.75
C THR A 112 8.09 3.43 14.56
N VAL A 113 7.59 3.80 13.38
CA VAL A 113 7.73 3.03 12.15
C VAL A 113 9.22 2.90 11.77
N THR A 114 9.97 3.99 11.84
CA THR A 114 11.41 3.99 11.52
C THR A 114 12.21 3.10 12.46
N ASP A 115 11.89 3.12 13.76
CA ASP A 115 12.52 2.24 14.74
C ASP A 115 12.25 0.76 14.40
N HIS A 116 11.01 0.40 14.10
CA HIS A 116 10.69 -0.99 13.77
C HIS A 116 11.39 -1.45 12.48
N VAL A 117 11.43 -0.60 11.47
CA VAL A 117 12.06 -0.90 10.18
C VAL A 117 13.58 -0.99 10.28
N SER A 118 14.23 -0.17 11.12
CA SER A 118 15.69 -0.16 11.28
C SER A 118 16.22 -1.52 11.76
N HIS A 119 15.50 -2.19 12.67
CA HIS A 119 15.85 -3.52 13.17
C HIS A 119 15.87 -4.61 12.08
N VAL A 120 15.10 -4.41 11.00
CA VAL A 120 15.04 -5.33 9.86
C VAL A 120 16.06 -4.96 8.79
N ILE A 121 16.22 -3.66 8.51
CA ILE A 121 17.04 -3.17 7.39
C ILE A 121 18.53 -3.13 7.75
N PHE A 122 18.91 -2.66 8.94
CA PHE A 122 20.32 -2.46 9.29
C PHE A 122 21.17 -3.74 9.20
N PRO A 123 20.68 -4.94 9.59
CA PRO A 123 21.45 -6.17 9.39
C PRO A 123 21.53 -6.63 7.92
N ALA A 124 20.62 -6.16 7.06
CA ALA A 124 20.49 -6.61 5.67
C ALA A 124 21.31 -5.76 4.69
N PHE A 125 21.72 -4.55 5.09
CA PHE A 125 22.47 -3.62 4.25
C PHE A 125 23.84 -3.34 4.89
N SER A 126 24.88 -3.33 4.05
CA SER A 126 26.20 -2.85 4.43
C SER A 126 26.68 -1.79 3.44
N LEU A 127 27.17 -0.67 3.98
CA LEU A 127 27.83 0.40 3.24
C LEU A 127 29.29 0.07 2.93
N ASN A 128 29.80 -1.09 3.38
CA ASN A 128 31.21 -1.49 3.22
C ASN A 128 32.19 -0.37 3.62
N ARG A 129 31.90 0.28 4.75
CA ARG A 129 32.72 1.39 5.25
C ARG A 129 34.05 0.86 5.78
N GLY A 130 35.14 1.58 5.51
CA GLY A 130 36.47 1.19 5.99
C GLY A 130 36.58 1.27 7.51
N ASP A 131 37.49 0.48 8.08
CA ASP A 131 37.69 0.33 9.54
C ASP A 131 38.01 1.65 10.27
N SER A 132 38.43 2.69 9.55
CA SER A 132 38.73 4.02 10.09
C SER A 132 37.49 4.93 10.22
N CYS A 133 36.27 4.41 10.06
CA CYS A 133 35.06 5.22 10.16
C CYS A 133 34.72 5.52 11.63
N GLU A 134 34.65 6.81 11.96
CA GLU A 134 34.35 7.29 13.32
C GLU A 134 32.88 7.13 13.74
N ILE A 135 31.97 6.95 12.77
CA ILE A 135 30.53 6.85 13.00
C ILE A 135 30.07 5.45 12.61
N HIS A 136 29.40 4.77 13.54
CA HIS A 136 28.83 3.45 13.30
C HIS A 136 27.85 3.48 12.12
N GLU A 137 27.81 2.41 11.33
CA GLU A 137 27.03 2.39 10.10
C GLU A 137 25.53 2.58 10.35
N ASN A 138 24.99 1.94 11.38
CA ASN A 138 23.59 2.09 11.78
C ASN A 138 23.26 3.53 12.19
N ALA A 139 24.18 4.19 12.91
CA ALA A 139 23.99 5.59 13.31
C ALA A 139 24.08 6.56 12.13
N TYR A 140 24.87 6.22 11.10
CA TYR A 140 24.84 6.94 9.84
C TYR A 140 23.47 6.81 9.16
N TRP A 141 22.92 5.59 9.10
CA TRP A 141 21.59 5.36 8.53
C TRP A 141 20.47 6.04 9.32
N ASP A 142 20.47 5.95 10.65
CA ASP A 142 19.51 6.64 11.51
C ASP A 142 19.51 8.15 11.27
N LEU A 143 20.69 8.76 11.14
CA LEU A 143 20.81 10.18 10.81
C LEU A 143 20.24 10.51 9.42
N GLN A 144 20.56 9.71 8.39
CA GLN A 144 20.03 9.94 7.05
C GLN A 144 18.51 9.82 7.02
N THR A 145 17.94 8.84 7.72
CA THR A 145 16.50 8.66 7.82
C THR A 145 15.84 9.80 8.59
N TYR A 146 16.42 10.23 9.72
CA TYR A 146 15.92 11.38 10.48
C TYR A 146 15.91 12.68 9.67
N LEU A 147 16.98 12.95 8.90
CA LEU A 147 17.07 14.10 8.01
C LEU A 147 16.05 14.03 6.87
N GLY A 148 15.83 12.85 6.29
CA GLY A 148 14.92 12.65 5.16
C GLY A 148 13.44 12.74 5.53
N LEU A 149 13.09 12.48 6.79
CA LEU A 149 11.70 12.50 7.28
C LEU A 149 11.20 13.88 7.71
N ARG A 150 12.05 14.91 7.70
CA ARG A 150 11.69 16.25 8.16
C ARG A 150 11.88 17.29 7.08
N GLU A 151 10.89 18.16 6.94
CA GLU A 151 11.00 19.29 6.03
C GLU A 151 12.00 20.33 6.56
N ARG A 152 12.68 21.02 5.63
CA ARG A 152 13.55 22.19 5.89
C ARG A 152 14.78 21.96 6.78
N LEU A 153 15.21 20.72 7.02
CA LEU A 153 16.50 20.47 7.67
C LEU A 153 17.64 20.47 6.65
N ALA A 154 18.49 21.51 6.69
CA ALA A 154 19.78 21.45 6.03
C ALA A 154 20.70 20.45 6.76
N ALA A 155 21.63 19.81 6.03
CA ALA A 155 22.49 18.74 6.55
C ALA A 155 23.19 19.06 7.89
N ASN A 156 23.59 20.32 8.10
CA ASN A 156 24.28 20.74 9.32
C ASN A 156 23.33 21.04 10.49
N GLU A 157 22.14 21.59 10.21
CA GLU A 157 21.16 21.92 11.26
C GLU A 157 20.43 20.66 11.73
N GLY A 158 20.04 19.79 10.80
CA GLY A 158 19.38 18.54 11.16
C GLY A 158 20.29 17.54 11.87
N ALA A 159 21.60 17.50 11.55
CA ALA A 159 22.55 16.68 12.32
C ALA A 159 22.73 17.16 13.77
N ARG A 160 22.61 18.47 14.01
CA ARG A 160 22.62 19.04 15.35
C ARG A 160 21.33 18.74 16.10
N SER A 161 20.16 18.95 15.47
CA SER A 161 18.85 18.61 16.04
C SER A 161 18.74 17.13 16.38
N PHE A 162 19.23 16.22 15.54
CA PHE A 162 19.24 14.78 15.82
C PHE A 162 19.91 14.45 17.17
N THR A 163 21.03 15.11 17.47
CA THR A 163 21.76 14.89 18.73
C THR A 163 21.00 15.32 19.98
N TYR A 164 20.11 16.32 19.85
CA TYR A 164 19.38 16.90 21.00
C TYR A 164 17.96 16.33 21.13
N GLU A 165 17.35 15.98 20.00
CA GLU A 165 15.93 15.60 19.92
C GLU A 165 15.73 14.09 19.79
N SER A 166 16.78 13.32 19.43
CA SER A 166 16.70 11.86 19.46
C SER A 166 17.28 11.31 20.75
N THR A 167 16.61 10.30 21.31
CA THR A 167 17.13 9.49 22.42
C THR A 167 18.06 8.37 21.94
N ARG A 168 18.41 8.36 20.65
CA ARG A 168 19.19 7.29 20.00
C ARG A 168 20.69 7.57 20.16
N GLU A 169 21.43 6.59 20.69
CA GLU A 169 22.89 6.68 20.81
C GLU A 169 23.57 6.52 19.44
N ARG A 170 24.73 7.18 19.28
CA ARG A 170 25.58 7.14 18.07
C ARG A 170 26.32 5.82 17.88
#